data_AF-A0A151M5X6-F1
#
_entry.id   AF-A0A151M5X6-F1
#
_cell.length_a   1.000
_cell.length_b   1.000
_cell.length_c   1.000
_cell.angle_alpha   90.00
_cell.angle_beta   90.00
_cell.angle_gamma   90.00
#
_symmetry.space_group_name_H-M   'P 1'
#
loop_
_entity.id
_entity.type
_entity.pdbx_description
1 polymer ?
#
loop_
_entity_poly.entity_id
_entity_poly.type
_entity_poly.pdbx_seq_one_letter_code
_entity_poly.pdbx_strand_id
1 'polypeptide(L)'
;MVCEQHGEALKLFCETDQVLMCLICRESRGHRAHPAAPILALLRSLLQQIQTQLQLLRGERKRLETLRGSESQKHQEYQQKAAAERQKIVAVFERLRRFLEEQERFVLAEVERGIEKRHEEHAEQKKFQETLLCDLEKGKGGPQGSYTRAMATESSVQSLQDEVTCSVCLEFFRDPVMIMGCGHNFCQACIAQCWEGAETDVTCPQCRQTFAQRLLGPNRQLANVVELVKGLSMRGAGGKTVCEQHREALNLFCETDQVLMCVICWESRAHQAHPAAPIQEAAQQCKEQIQTQLQLLRREREGLEALRGSESQKHQEYQLPR
;
A
#
# COMPACT_ATOMS: atom_id res chain seq x y z
N MET A 1 68.95 25.18 -53.94
CA MET A 1 68.35 26.44 -54.43
C MET A 1 69.47 27.44 -54.68
N VAL A 2 69.54 27.97 -55.91
CA VAL A 2 70.56 28.95 -56.33
C VAL A 2 69.87 30.25 -56.76
N CYS A 3 70.58 31.36 -56.66
CA CYS A 3 70.10 32.67 -57.07
C CYS A 3 70.07 32.76 -58.60
N GLU A 4 68.92 33.07 -59.18
CA GLU A 4 68.76 33.19 -60.63
C GLU A 4 69.61 34.32 -61.24
N GLN A 5 69.91 35.36 -60.47
CA GLN A 5 70.70 36.51 -60.92
C GLN A 5 72.21 36.31 -60.78
N HIS A 6 72.67 35.48 -59.83
CA HIS A 6 74.08 35.40 -59.45
C HIS A 6 74.66 33.97 -59.49
N GLY A 7 73.85 32.94 -59.73
CA GLY A 7 74.28 31.53 -59.69
C GLY A 7 74.64 31.00 -58.29
N GLU A 8 74.71 31.86 -57.29
CA GLU A 8 75.16 31.54 -55.92
C GLU A 8 74.08 30.88 -55.06
N ALA A 9 74.50 30.05 -54.09
CA ALA A 9 73.57 29.40 -53.18
C ALA A 9 72.78 30.41 -52.32
N LEU A 10 71.47 30.22 -52.22
CA LEU A 10 70.61 31.01 -51.34
C LEU A 10 70.83 30.57 -49.89
N LYS A 11 71.40 31.45 -49.06
CA LYS A 11 71.79 31.15 -47.67
C LYS A 11 71.13 32.08 -46.66
N LEU A 12 70.63 33.23 -47.12
CA LEU A 12 70.03 34.26 -46.29
C LEU A 12 68.55 34.41 -46.63
N PHE A 13 67.80 34.90 -45.66
CA PHE A 13 66.41 35.30 -45.80
C PHE A 13 66.32 36.78 -45.46
N CYS A 14 65.80 37.58 -46.40
CA CYS A 14 65.48 38.99 -46.14
C CYS A 14 64.15 39.05 -45.39
N GLU A 15 64.14 39.61 -44.18
CA GLU A 15 62.93 39.69 -43.37
C GLU A 15 61.95 40.76 -43.89
N THR A 16 62.46 41.82 -44.51
CA THR A 16 61.65 42.90 -45.09
C THR A 16 60.91 42.45 -46.35
N ASP A 17 61.61 41.78 -47.26
CA ASP A 17 61.05 41.41 -48.57
C ASP A 17 60.55 39.96 -48.61
N GLN A 18 60.75 39.20 -47.54
CA GLN A 18 60.32 37.80 -47.42
C GLN A 18 60.86 36.87 -48.53
N VAL A 19 62.09 37.14 -49.00
CA VAL A 19 62.76 36.38 -50.07
C VAL A 19 64.04 35.72 -49.61
N LEU A 20 64.33 34.56 -50.21
CA LEU A 20 65.63 33.88 -50.08
C LEU A 20 66.63 34.54 -51.01
N MET A 21 67.82 34.85 -50.49
CA MET A 21 68.83 35.62 -51.20
C MET A 21 70.23 35.05 -50.97
N CYS A 22 71.14 35.26 -51.95
CA CYS A 22 72.56 34.95 -51.79
C CYS A 22 73.32 36.11 -51.13
N LEU A 23 74.61 35.90 -50.83
CA LEU A 23 75.46 36.93 -50.22
C LEU A 23 75.64 38.17 -51.11
N ILE A 24 75.66 37.98 -52.44
CA ILE A 24 75.80 39.08 -53.40
C ILE A 24 74.54 39.95 -53.41
N CYS A 25 73.34 39.33 -53.40
CA CYS A 25 72.09 40.07 -53.26
C CYS A 25 72.03 40.90 -51.98
N ARG A 26 72.67 40.47 -50.88
CA ARG A 26 72.68 41.21 -49.61
C ARG A 26 73.42 42.55 -49.73
N GLU A 27 74.46 42.60 -50.54
CA GLU A 27 75.27 43.80 -50.72
C GLU A 27 74.65 44.76 -51.75
N SER A 28 73.65 44.30 -52.51
CA SER A 28 72.92 45.13 -53.46
C SER A 28 72.21 46.30 -52.78
N ARG A 29 72.09 47.44 -53.49
CA ARG A 29 71.41 48.64 -52.99
C ARG A 29 69.96 48.38 -52.54
N GLY A 30 69.31 47.36 -53.11
CA GLY A 30 67.92 47.00 -52.81
C GLY A 30 67.74 46.26 -51.48
N HIS A 31 68.74 45.54 -50.97
CA HIS A 31 68.60 44.74 -49.75
C HIS A 31 69.66 45.04 -48.67
N ARG A 32 70.66 45.89 -48.95
CA ARG A 32 71.76 46.20 -48.02
C ARG A 32 71.30 46.77 -46.68
N ALA A 33 70.21 47.53 -46.69
CA ALA A 33 69.63 48.10 -45.48
C ALA A 33 68.61 47.17 -44.80
N HIS A 34 68.24 46.05 -45.43
CA HIS A 34 67.21 45.17 -44.89
C HIS A 34 67.83 44.14 -43.92
N PRO A 35 67.15 43.86 -42.80
CA PRO A 35 67.52 42.75 -41.92
C PRO A 35 67.50 41.43 -42.69
N ALA A 36 68.64 40.75 -42.68
CA ALA A 36 68.80 39.45 -43.33
C ALA A 36 69.42 38.45 -42.35
N ALA A 37 68.75 37.33 -42.16
CA ALA A 37 69.19 36.26 -41.26
C ALA A 37 69.58 35.01 -42.07
N PRO A 38 70.55 34.21 -41.60
CA PRO A 38 70.81 32.90 -42.18
C PRO A 38 69.56 32.00 -42.08
N ILE A 39 69.20 31.33 -43.17
CA ILE A 39 68.03 30.44 -43.22
C ILE A 39 68.12 29.36 -42.13
N LEU A 40 69.31 28.81 -41.90
CA LEU A 40 69.55 27.82 -40.84
C LEU A 40 69.28 28.36 -39.43
N ALA A 41 69.51 29.65 -39.18
CA ALA A 41 69.22 30.28 -37.90
C ALA A 41 67.70 30.41 -37.66
N LEU A 42 66.95 30.79 -38.71
CA LEU A 42 65.49 30.84 -38.66
C LEU A 42 64.87 29.46 -38.47
N LEU A 43 65.33 28.46 -39.23
CA LEU A 43 64.89 27.07 -39.07
C LEU A 43 65.19 26.54 -37.66
N ARG A 44 66.36 26.86 -37.09
CA ARG A 44 66.71 26.48 -35.72
C ARG A 44 65.78 27.09 -34.69
N SER A 45 65.47 28.38 -34.82
CA SER A 45 64.54 29.09 -33.94
C SER A 45 63.12 28.49 -34.01
N LEU A 46 62.62 28.24 -35.22
CA LEU A 46 61.30 27.64 -35.43
C LEU A 46 61.23 26.21 -34.85
N LEU A 47 62.24 25.38 -35.10
CA LEU A 47 62.31 24.04 -34.53
C LEU A 47 62.36 24.08 -33.00
N GLN A 48 63.09 25.03 -32.42
CA GLN A 48 63.15 25.21 -30.97
C GLN A 48 61.78 25.63 -30.40
N GLN A 49 61.08 26.56 -31.05
CA GLN A 49 59.73 26.97 -30.65
C GLN A 49 58.75 25.78 -30.70
N ILE A 50 58.76 25.00 -31.78
CA ILE A 50 57.92 23.80 -31.92
C ILE A 50 58.24 22.79 -30.82
N GLN A 51 59.53 22.56 -30.53
CA GLN A 51 59.95 21.66 -29.46
C GLN A 51 59.45 22.13 -28.09
N THR A 52 59.55 23.43 -27.78
CA THR A 52 59.03 23.99 -26.52
C THR A 52 57.52 23.81 -26.40
N GLN A 53 56.76 24.11 -27.45
CA GLN A 53 55.30 23.94 -27.47
C GLN A 53 54.90 22.47 -27.28
N LEU A 54 55.59 21.54 -27.95
CA LEU A 54 55.34 20.10 -27.79
C LEU A 54 55.61 19.62 -26.36
N GLN A 55 56.63 20.15 -25.68
CA GLN A 55 56.90 19.80 -24.28
C GLN A 55 55.80 20.31 -23.34
N LEU A 56 55.32 21.53 -23.56
CA LEU A 56 54.21 22.10 -22.78
C LEU A 56 52.94 21.25 -22.93
N LEU A 57 52.54 20.95 -24.16
CA LEU A 57 51.36 20.12 -24.44
C LEU A 57 51.48 18.71 -23.86
N ARG A 58 52.69 18.11 -23.88
CA ARG A 58 52.93 16.81 -23.22
C ARG A 58 52.76 16.90 -21.71
N GLY A 59 53.18 18.00 -21.09
CA GLY A 59 52.99 18.26 -19.67
C GLY A 59 51.51 18.43 -19.31
N GLU A 60 50.77 19.23 -20.08
CA GLU A 60 49.33 19.41 -19.90
C GLU A 60 48.55 18.11 -20.06
N ARG A 61 48.87 17.31 -21.09
CA ARG A 61 48.27 15.98 -21.28
C ARG A 61 48.46 15.09 -20.06
N LYS A 62 49.69 15.01 -19.52
CA LYS A 62 49.97 14.22 -18.31
C LYS A 62 49.16 14.71 -17.11
N ARG A 63 49.06 16.04 -16.92
CA ARG A 63 48.23 16.62 -15.84
C ARG A 63 46.76 16.24 -15.98
N LEU A 64 46.21 16.38 -17.18
CA LEU A 64 44.82 16.00 -17.46
C LEU A 64 44.57 14.49 -17.26
N GLU A 65 45.53 13.64 -17.66
CA GLU A 65 45.45 12.19 -17.41
C GLU A 65 45.40 11.86 -15.92
N THR A 66 46.24 12.53 -15.10
CA THR A 66 46.22 12.34 -13.64
C THR A 66 44.92 12.81 -13.00
N LEU A 67 44.40 13.98 -13.43
CA LEU A 67 43.11 14.50 -12.95
C LEU A 67 41.97 13.56 -13.33
N ARG A 68 41.91 13.11 -14.59
CA ARG A 68 40.93 12.13 -15.06
C ARG A 68 41.01 10.84 -14.25
N GLY A 69 42.21 10.36 -13.94
CA GLY A 69 42.41 9.19 -13.08
C GLY A 69 41.83 9.38 -11.67
N SER A 70 42.11 10.53 -11.03
CA SER A 70 41.59 10.87 -9.71
C SER A 70 40.06 11.00 -9.69
N GLU A 71 39.49 11.68 -10.68
CA GLU A 71 38.03 11.84 -10.78
C GLU A 71 37.33 10.50 -11.04
N SER A 72 37.88 9.65 -11.91
CA SER A 72 37.38 8.28 -12.12
C SER A 72 37.43 7.45 -10.83
N GLN A 73 38.52 7.55 -10.06
CA GLN A 73 38.64 6.85 -8.78
C GLN A 73 37.61 7.34 -7.76
N LYS A 74 37.47 8.66 -7.60
CA LYS A 74 36.44 9.24 -6.71
C LYS A 74 35.05 8.79 -7.11
N HIS A 75 34.74 8.80 -8.41
CA HIS A 75 33.46 8.33 -8.92
C HIS A 75 33.20 6.87 -8.55
N GLN A 76 34.19 5.99 -8.73
CA GLN A 76 34.09 4.59 -8.35
C GLN A 76 33.89 4.41 -6.85
N GLU A 77 34.59 5.17 -6.01
CA GLU A 77 34.41 5.15 -4.55
C GLU A 77 33.00 5.59 -4.14
N TYR A 78 32.45 6.65 -4.74
CA TYR A 78 31.08 7.09 -4.48
C TYR A 78 30.06 6.05 -4.90
N GLN A 79 30.25 5.41 -6.06
CA GLN A 79 29.39 4.31 -6.52
C GLN A 79 29.41 3.13 -5.55
N GLN A 80 30.60 2.72 -5.09
CA GLN A 80 30.74 1.62 -4.12
C GLN A 80 30.07 1.96 -2.78
N LYS A 81 30.26 3.18 -2.26
CA LYS A 81 29.58 3.64 -1.04
C LYS A 81 28.06 3.63 -1.19
N ALA A 82 27.55 4.15 -2.31
CA ALA A 82 26.11 4.15 -2.59
C ALA A 82 25.55 2.73 -2.71
N ALA A 83 26.27 1.82 -3.37
CA ALA A 83 25.89 0.41 -3.48
C ALA A 83 25.85 -0.29 -2.12
N ALA A 84 26.87 -0.06 -1.28
CA ALA A 84 26.92 -0.61 0.07
C ALA A 84 25.76 -0.09 0.94
N GLU A 85 25.44 1.20 0.87
CA GLU A 85 24.32 1.76 1.64
C GLU A 85 22.96 1.23 1.16
N ARG A 86 22.78 1.08 -0.16
CA ARG A 86 21.60 0.42 -0.73
C ARG A 86 21.46 -1.02 -0.22
N GLN A 87 22.56 -1.79 -0.17
CA GLN A 87 22.54 -3.15 0.35
C GLN A 87 22.16 -3.19 1.84
N LYS A 88 22.66 -2.27 2.67
CA LYS A 88 22.25 -2.18 4.08
C LYS A 88 20.75 -1.94 4.22
N ILE A 89 20.20 -1.01 3.45
CA ILE A 89 18.75 -0.72 3.45
C ILE A 89 17.98 -1.98 3.07
N VAL A 90 18.34 -2.62 1.96
CA VAL A 90 17.68 -3.86 1.50
C VAL A 90 17.74 -4.95 2.57
N ALA A 91 18.89 -5.17 3.20
CA ALA A 91 19.06 -6.18 4.25
C ALA A 91 18.18 -5.91 5.49
N VAL A 92 18.01 -4.64 5.90
CA VAL A 92 17.11 -4.28 7.00
C VAL A 92 15.66 -4.61 6.65
N PHE A 93 15.21 -4.24 5.45
CA PHE A 93 13.86 -4.55 5.00
C PHE A 93 13.61 -6.05 4.85
N GLU A 94 14.59 -6.82 4.39
CA GLU A 94 14.52 -8.29 4.36
C GLU A 94 14.42 -8.91 5.74
N ARG A 95 15.15 -8.38 6.73
CA ARG A 95 15.02 -8.83 8.12
C ARG A 95 13.64 -8.52 8.68
N LEU A 96 13.09 -7.34 8.40
CA LEU A 96 11.74 -6.96 8.84
C LEU A 96 10.66 -7.86 8.19
N ARG A 97 10.77 -8.12 6.88
CA ARG A 97 9.83 -9.03 6.19
C ARG A 97 9.83 -10.42 6.82
N ARG A 98 11.00 -11.02 7.05
CA ARG A 98 11.10 -12.32 7.73
C ARG A 98 10.48 -12.31 9.13
N PHE A 99 10.73 -11.26 9.91
CA PHE A 99 10.12 -11.12 11.22
C PHE A 99 8.58 -11.07 11.14
N LEU A 100 8.02 -10.29 10.21
CA LEU A 100 6.58 -10.20 10.03
C LEU A 100 5.96 -11.54 9.59
N GLU A 101 6.61 -12.25 8.67
CA GLU A 101 6.19 -13.60 8.24
C GLU A 101 6.23 -14.60 9.41
N GLU A 102 7.24 -14.54 10.28
CA GLU A 102 7.32 -15.37 11.48
C GLU A 102 6.21 -15.05 12.49
N GLN A 103 5.92 -13.77 12.72
CA GLN A 103 4.82 -13.34 13.61
C GLN A 103 3.45 -13.74 13.05
N GLU A 104 3.24 -13.59 11.74
CA GLU A 104 2.02 -14.02 11.07
C GLU A 104 1.78 -15.52 11.26
N ARG A 105 2.81 -16.35 10.99
CA ARG A 105 2.72 -17.81 11.20
C ARG A 105 2.43 -18.17 12.65
N PHE A 106 3.04 -17.48 13.61
CA PHE A 106 2.82 -17.72 15.02
C PHE A 106 1.36 -17.48 15.41
N VAL A 107 0.81 -16.33 15.03
CA VAL A 107 -0.58 -15.94 15.34
C VAL A 107 -1.58 -16.87 14.64
N LEU A 108 -1.34 -17.22 13.38
CA LEU A 108 -2.19 -18.18 12.67
C LEU A 108 -2.22 -19.54 13.38
N ALA A 109 -1.06 -20.04 13.82
CA ALA A 109 -0.97 -21.30 14.55
C ALA A 109 -1.67 -21.24 15.93
N GLU A 110 -1.67 -20.09 16.61
CA GLU A 110 -2.45 -19.90 17.84
C GLU A 110 -3.95 -19.98 17.60
N VAL A 111 -4.43 -19.37 16.50
CA VAL A 111 -5.84 -19.44 16.11
C VAL A 111 -6.25 -20.86 15.77
N GLU A 112 -5.46 -21.58 14.98
CA GLU A 112 -5.71 -22.98 14.62
C GLU A 112 -5.79 -23.89 15.85
N ARG A 113 -4.82 -23.78 16.78
CA ARG A 113 -4.87 -24.51 18.06
C ARG A 113 -6.11 -24.18 18.87
N GLY A 114 -6.53 -22.91 18.89
CA GLY A 114 -7.75 -22.48 19.57
C GLY A 114 -9.02 -23.09 18.95
N ILE A 115 -9.05 -23.22 17.61
CA ILE A 115 -10.13 -23.87 16.88
C ILE A 115 -10.17 -25.37 17.20
N GLU A 116 -9.03 -26.06 17.13
CA GLU A 116 -8.92 -27.49 17.47
C GLU A 116 -9.41 -27.78 18.90
N LYS A 117 -8.96 -26.99 19.88
CA LYS A 117 -9.40 -27.14 21.27
C LYS A 117 -10.91 -26.99 21.43
N ARG A 118 -11.53 -26.01 20.76
CA ARG A 118 -13.00 -25.83 20.77
C ARG A 118 -13.71 -27.01 20.10
N HIS A 119 -13.15 -27.56 19.03
CA HIS A 119 -13.70 -28.76 18.39
C HIS A 119 -13.64 -29.97 19.32
N GLU A 120 -12.55 -30.15 20.08
CA GLU A 120 -12.43 -31.21 21.09
C GLU A 120 -13.44 -31.03 22.21
N GLU A 121 -13.53 -29.83 22.80
CA GLU A 121 -14.50 -29.49 23.85
C GLU A 121 -15.95 -29.75 23.38
N HIS A 122 -16.28 -29.33 22.15
CA HIS A 122 -17.60 -29.57 21.57
C HIS A 122 -17.86 -31.06 21.29
N ALA A 123 -16.83 -31.82 20.90
CA ALA A 123 -16.94 -33.26 20.68
C ALA A 123 -17.16 -34.02 22.00
N GLU A 124 -16.47 -33.61 23.08
CA GLU A 124 -16.68 -34.15 24.43
C GLU A 124 -18.09 -33.82 24.94
N GLN A 125 -18.53 -32.57 24.77
CA GLN A 125 -19.88 -32.16 25.17
C GLN A 125 -20.97 -32.89 24.38
N LYS A 126 -20.76 -33.13 23.08
CA LYS A 126 -21.65 -33.95 22.27
C LYS A 126 -21.72 -35.39 22.78
N LYS A 127 -20.58 -36.02 23.09
CA LYS A 127 -20.54 -37.37 23.68
C LYS A 127 -21.27 -37.43 25.03
N PHE A 128 -21.11 -36.39 25.86
CA PHE A 128 -21.83 -36.28 27.12
C PHE A 128 -23.35 -36.21 26.90
N GLN A 129 -23.81 -35.38 25.96
CA GLN A 129 -25.23 -35.30 25.58
C GLN A 129 -25.77 -36.62 25.03
N GLU A 130 -25.02 -37.31 24.16
CA GLU A 130 -25.40 -38.63 23.63
C GLU A 130 -25.51 -39.69 24.73
N THR A 131 -24.62 -39.67 25.72
CA THR A 131 -24.65 -40.56 26.89
C THR A 131 -25.90 -40.30 27.74
N LEU A 132 -26.19 -39.02 28.02
CA LEU A 132 -27.38 -38.60 28.76
C LEU A 132 -28.69 -39.01 28.07
N LEU A 133 -28.74 -38.89 26.74
CA LEU A 133 -29.90 -39.35 25.95
C LEU A 133 -30.10 -40.87 26.10
N CYS A 134 -29.02 -41.65 26.03
CA CYS A 134 -29.08 -43.11 26.16
C CYS A 134 -29.54 -43.55 27.56
N ASP A 135 -29.17 -42.81 28.62
CA ASP A 135 -29.61 -43.08 29.99
C ASP A 135 -31.09 -42.72 30.20
N LEU A 136 -31.57 -41.63 29.59
CA LEU A 136 -32.99 -41.26 29.59
C LEU A 136 -33.86 -42.27 28.83
N GLU A 137 -33.35 -42.84 27.74
CA GLU A 137 -34.03 -43.89 26.97
C GLU A 137 -34.14 -45.21 27.74
N LYS A 138 -33.13 -45.55 28.57
CA LYS A 138 -33.16 -46.75 29.44
C LYS A 138 -34.00 -46.55 30.71
N GLY A 139 -34.31 -45.30 31.08
CA GLY A 139 -34.94 -44.93 32.34
C GLY A 139 -36.47 -44.83 32.39
N LYS A 140 -37.24 -45.21 31.34
CA LYS A 140 -38.72 -45.10 31.39
C LYS A 140 -39.47 -46.34 30.93
N GLY A 141 -39.91 -47.14 31.90
CA GLY A 141 -41.15 -47.89 31.81
C GLY A 141 -42.37 -47.01 32.14
N GLY A 142 -43.07 -46.55 31.08
CA GLY A 142 -44.51 -46.19 30.96
C GLY A 142 -45.20 -45.16 31.89
N PRO A 143 -46.45 -44.70 31.58
CA PRO A 143 -47.17 -44.68 30.30
C PRO A 143 -47.71 -43.28 29.86
N GLN A 144 -47.96 -43.18 28.54
CA GLN A 144 -48.95 -42.38 27.77
C GLN A 144 -49.27 -40.89 28.10
N GLY A 145 -49.23 -40.06 27.04
CA GLY A 145 -49.89 -38.74 26.93
C GLY A 145 -49.30 -37.93 25.76
N SER A 146 -49.83 -38.08 24.54
CA SER A 146 -50.76 -37.15 23.87
C SER A 146 -50.12 -35.84 23.34
N TYR A 147 -50.07 -35.75 22.00
CA TYR A 147 -50.12 -34.57 21.12
C TYR A 147 -49.50 -33.24 21.57
N THR A 148 -48.52 -32.72 20.81
CA THR A 148 -48.50 -31.35 20.21
C THR A 148 -47.13 -31.04 19.57
N ARG A 149 -47.01 -31.21 18.24
CA ARG A 149 -45.81 -30.85 17.45
C ARG A 149 -45.84 -29.42 16.91
N ALA A 150 -46.55 -28.51 17.59
CA ALA A 150 -46.67 -27.11 17.19
C ALA A 150 -46.22 -26.11 18.26
N MET A 151 -45.86 -26.56 19.47
CA MET A 151 -45.38 -25.69 20.58
C MET A 151 -43.85 -25.66 20.72
N ALA A 152 -43.12 -26.50 19.98
CA ALA A 152 -41.68 -26.65 20.17
C ALA A 152 -40.85 -25.50 19.60
N THR A 153 -41.31 -24.84 18.53
CA THR A 153 -40.52 -23.77 17.86
C THR A 153 -40.57 -22.45 18.62
N GLU A 154 -41.68 -22.10 19.26
CA GLU A 154 -41.76 -20.87 20.06
C GLU A 154 -40.97 -20.98 21.36
N SER A 155 -41.04 -22.12 22.06
CA SER A 155 -40.26 -22.29 23.32
C SER A 155 -38.75 -22.35 23.09
N SER A 156 -38.29 -22.88 21.94
CA SER A 156 -36.86 -22.91 21.61
C SER A 156 -36.30 -21.55 21.20
N VAL A 157 -37.11 -20.68 20.57
CA VAL A 157 -36.69 -19.31 20.25
C VAL A 157 -36.68 -18.45 21.51
N GLN A 158 -37.65 -18.62 22.41
CA GLN A 158 -37.69 -17.92 23.70
C GLN A 158 -36.46 -18.29 24.56
N SER A 159 -36.13 -19.58 24.66
CA SER A 159 -34.95 -20.05 25.39
C SER A 159 -33.62 -19.53 24.79
N LEU A 160 -33.56 -19.26 23.49
CA LEU A 160 -32.39 -18.65 22.85
C LEU A 160 -32.34 -17.13 23.03
N GLN A 161 -33.49 -16.47 23.18
CA GLN A 161 -33.55 -15.04 23.47
C GLN A 161 -32.98 -14.75 24.87
N ASP A 162 -33.32 -15.58 25.86
CA ASP A 162 -32.81 -15.42 27.22
C ASP A 162 -31.27 -15.46 27.27
N GLU A 163 -30.63 -16.32 26.47
CA GLU A 163 -29.16 -16.45 26.37
C GLU A 163 -28.45 -15.24 25.75
N VAL A 164 -29.19 -14.38 25.03
CA VAL A 164 -28.66 -13.15 24.41
C VAL A 164 -29.20 -11.88 25.07
N THR A 165 -29.79 -12.01 26.26
CA THR A 165 -30.27 -10.87 27.06
C THR A 165 -29.28 -10.51 28.15
N CYS A 166 -29.15 -9.21 28.40
CA CYS A 166 -28.32 -8.70 29.47
C CYS A 166 -29.02 -8.84 30.81
N SER A 167 -28.38 -9.47 31.79
CA SER A 167 -28.93 -9.64 33.14
C SER A 167 -29.08 -8.35 33.96
N VAL A 168 -28.59 -7.21 33.45
CA VAL A 168 -28.71 -5.90 34.10
C VAL A 168 -29.91 -5.11 33.55
N CYS A 169 -29.99 -4.94 32.22
CA CYS A 169 -31.09 -4.19 31.61
C CYS A 169 -32.25 -5.05 31.12
N LEU A 170 -32.12 -6.38 31.15
CA LEU A 170 -33.10 -7.38 30.69
C LEU A 170 -33.49 -7.25 29.20
N GLU A 171 -32.67 -6.55 28.43
CA GLU A 171 -32.82 -6.36 26.99
C GLU A 171 -31.72 -7.12 26.24
N PHE A 172 -31.88 -7.32 24.93
CA PHE A 172 -30.81 -7.82 24.07
C PHE A 172 -29.52 -7.03 24.27
N PHE A 173 -28.38 -7.71 24.30
CA PHE A 173 -27.09 -7.05 24.46
C PHE A 173 -26.87 -5.94 23.42
N ARG A 174 -26.50 -4.75 23.89
CA ARG A 174 -26.01 -3.62 23.08
C ARG A 174 -24.54 -3.41 23.44
N ASP A 175 -23.67 -3.50 22.43
CA ASP A 175 -22.22 -3.47 22.60
C ASP A 175 -21.75 -4.44 23.72
N PRO A 176 -21.96 -5.76 23.54
CA PRO A 176 -21.63 -6.74 24.56
C PRO A 176 -20.14 -6.73 24.88
N VAL A 177 -19.83 -6.65 26.17
CA VAL A 177 -18.49 -6.79 26.73
C VAL A 177 -18.45 -7.97 27.71
N MET A 178 -17.35 -8.70 27.69
CA MET A 178 -17.09 -9.84 28.57
C MET A 178 -16.13 -9.44 29.69
N ILE A 179 -16.45 -9.83 30.93
CA ILE A 179 -15.50 -9.77 32.04
C ILE A 179 -14.53 -10.94 31.90
N MET A 180 -13.25 -10.68 31.63
CA MET A 180 -12.26 -11.74 31.37
C MET A 180 -12.02 -12.68 32.57
N GLY A 181 -12.30 -12.24 33.79
CA GLY A 181 -12.11 -13.03 35.01
C GLY A 181 -13.18 -14.09 35.27
N CYS A 182 -14.41 -13.94 34.75
CA CYS A 182 -15.50 -14.91 34.94
C CYS A 182 -16.31 -15.25 33.69
N GLY A 183 -16.02 -14.61 32.56
CA GLY A 183 -16.68 -14.91 31.27
C GLY A 183 -18.10 -14.38 31.12
N HIS A 184 -18.67 -13.70 32.13
CA HIS A 184 -20.01 -13.12 32.04
C HIS A 184 -20.05 -11.90 31.12
N ASN A 185 -21.16 -11.76 30.38
CA ASN A 185 -21.34 -10.74 29.36
C ASN A 185 -22.40 -9.72 29.79
N PHE A 186 -22.15 -8.45 29.46
CA PHE A 186 -23.03 -7.32 29.79
C PHE A 186 -23.01 -6.30 28.66
N CYS A 187 -24.02 -5.45 28.54
CA CYS A 187 -23.90 -4.26 27.70
C CYS A 187 -22.79 -3.36 28.26
N GLN A 188 -22.00 -2.73 27.39
CA GLN A 188 -20.92 -1.84 27.81
C GLN A 188 -21.40 -0.76 28.79
N ALA A 189 -22.54 -0.13 28.50
CA ALA A 189 -23.15 0.88 29.37
C ALA A 189 -23.59 0.30 30.72
N CYS A 190 -24.18 -0.90 30.72
CA CYS A 190 -24.68 -1.54 31.94
C CYS A 190 -23.56 -1.88 32.92
N ILE A 191 -22.47 -2.49 32.45
CA ILE A 191 -21.37 -2.83 33.34
C ILE A 191 -20.57 -1.59 33.78
N ALA A 192 -20.46 -0.58 32.91
CA ALA A 192 -19.83 0.68 33.28
C ALA A 192 -20.59 1.36 34.43
N GLN A 193 -21.93 1.34 34.39
CA GLN A 193 -22.77 1.86 35.46
C GLN A 193 -22.67 1.02 36.74
N CYS A 194 -22.62 -0.32 36.64
CA CYS A 194 -22.42 -1.17 37.82
C CYS A 194 -21.08 -0.96 38.53
N TRP A 195 -20.06 -0.46 37.82
CA TRP A 195 -18.74 -0.16 38.37
C TRP A 195 -18.50 1.34 38.57
N GLU A 196 -19.54 2.15 38.49
CA GLU A 196 -19.45 3.59 38.74
C GLU A 196 -19.08 3.84 40.22
N GLY A 197 -17.94 4.51 40.45
CA GLY A 197 -17.42 4.81 41.79
C GLY A 197 -16.51 3.75 42.45
N ALA A 198 -16.25 2.60 41.82
CA ALA A 198 -15.32 1.59 42.35
C ALA A 198 -13.86 1.85 41.91
N GLU A 199 -13.00 2.30 42.82
CA GLU A 199 -11.60 2.68 42.49
C GLU A 199 -10.62 1.51 42.41
N THR A 200 -10.87 0.38 43.11
CA THR A 200 -9.89 -0.70 43.23
C THR A 200 -10.47 -2.08 42.88
N ASP A 201 -11.53 -2.50 43.57
CA ASP A 201 -12.12 -3.82 43.41
C ASP A 201 -13.48 -3.74 42.72
N VAL A 202 -13.64 -4.47 41.61
CA VAL A 202 -14.89 -4.53 40.86
C VAL A 202 -15.54 -5.90 40.99
N THR A 203 -16.85 -5.92 41.24
CA THR A 203 -17.61 -7.16 41.43
C THR A 203 -18.47 -7.46 40.20
N CYS A 204 -18.51 -8.71 39.77
CA CYS A 204 -19.42 -9.14 38.71
C CYS A 204 -20.87 -9.17 39.23
N PRO A 205 -21.84 -8.50 38.58
CA PRO A 205 -23.25 -8.51 39.00
C PRO A 205 -23.89 -9.90 39.01
N GLN A 206 -23.41 -10.82 38.15
CA GLN A 206 -24.02 -12.13 37.96
C GLN A 206 -23.46 -13.19 38.92
N CYS A 207 -22.13 -13.34 39.03
CA CYS A 207 -21.51 -14.35 39.90
C CYS A 207 -20.96 -13.82 41.22
N ARG A 208 -20.99 -12.49 41.44
CA ARG A 208 -20.48 -11.81 42.65
C ARG A 208 -18.99 -12.01 42.94
N GLN A 209 -18.23 -12.50 41.97
CA GLN A 209 -16.77 -12.60 42.08
C GLN A 209 -16.15 -11.21 41.96
N THR A 210 -15.14 -10.93 42.78
CA THR A 210 -14.41 -9.66 42.85
C THR A 210 -13.10 -9.75 42.08
N PHE A 211 -12.77 -8.71 41.32
CA PHE A 211 -11.56 -8.60 40.52
C PHE A 211 -10.85 -7.27 40.81
N ALA A 212 -9.52 -7.32 40.90
CA ALA A 212 -8.70 -6.14 41.17
C ALA A 212 -8.53 -5.19 39.97
N GLN A 213 -9.04 -5.57 38.78
CA GLN A 213 -8.89 -4.79 37.54
C GLN A 213 -10.12 -4.91 36.63
N ARG A 214 -10.41 -3.84 35.89
CA ARG A 214 -11.50 -3.73 34.91
C ARG A 214 -11.12 -4.35 33.55
N LEU A 215 -10.84 -5.65 33.54
CA LEU A 215 -10.50 -6.37 32.32
C LEU A 215 -11.77 -6.73 31.53
N LEU A 216 -12.21 -5.79 30.68
CA LEU A 216 -13.34 -5.96 29.76
C LEU A 216 -12.86 -6.12 28.32
N GLY A 217 -13.35 -7.13 27.63
CA GLY A 217 -13.13 -7.33 26.20
C GLY A 217 -14.44 -7.23 25.42
N PRO A 218 -14.50 -6.53 24.27
CA PRO A 218 -15.69 -6.55 23.42
C PRO A 218 -15.93 -7.95 22.86
N ASN A 219 -17.16 -8.44 22.93
CA ASN A 219 -17.55 -9.77 22.46
C ASN A 219 -18.30 -9.67 21.12
N ARG A 220 -17.55 -9.53 20.03
CA ARG A 220 -18.11 -9.39 18.67
C ARG A 220 -18.92 -10.62 18.24
N GLN A 221 -18.53 -11.80 18.70
CA GLN A 221 -19.24 -13.04 18.42
C GLN A 221 -20.64 -13.01 19.04
N LEU A 222 -20.75 -12.60 20.31
CA LEU A 222 -22.05 -12.42 20.96
C LEU A 222 -22.88 -11.33 20.28
N ALA A 223 -22.27 -10.22 19.86
CA ALA A 223 -22.96 -9.20 19.08
C ALA A 223 -23.56 -9.78 17.78
N ASN A 224 -22.80 -10.61 17.05
CA ASN A 224 -23.29 -11.27 15.84
C ASN A 224 -24.44 -12.26 16.14
N VAL A 225 -24.34 -13.01 17.25
CA VAL A 225 -25.39 -13.97 17.66
C VAL A 225 -26.67 -13.24 18.07
N VAL A 226 -26.57 -12.10 18.78
CA VAL A 226 -27.71 -11.24 19.11
C VAL A 226 -28.45 -10.82 17.85
N GLU A 227 -27.75 -10.39 16.80
CA GLU A 227 -28.36 -10.03 15.51
C GLU A 227 -29.01 -11.22 14.81
N LEU A 228 -28.39 -12.41 14.88
CA LEU A 228 -28.99 -13.63 14.35
C LEU A 228 -30.28 -14.00 15.09
N VAL A 229 -30.31 -13.94 16.42
CA VAL A 229 -31.48 -14.27 17.25
C VAL A 229 -32.59 -13.23 17.06
N LYS A 230 -32.27 -11.94 16.99
CA LYS A 230 -33.22 -10.89 16.58
C LYS A 230 -33.83 -11.21 15.21
N GLY A 231 -33.00 -11.66 14.26
CA GLY A 231 -33.44 -12.10 12.94
C GLY A 231 -34.29 -13.38 12.95
N LEU A 232 -34.01 -14.34 13.85
CA LEU A 232 -34.80 -15.56 14.01
C LEU A 232 -36.18 -15.28 14.63
N SER A 233 -36.26 -14.35 15.58
CA SER A 233 -37.54 -13.86 16.12
C SER A 233 -38.42 -13.17 15.06
N MET A 234 -37.82 -12.78 13.92
CA MET A 234 -38.46 -12.10 12.79
C MET A 234 -38.56 -12.98 11.53
N ARG A 235 -38.13 -14.26 11.57
CA ARG A 235 -38.15 -15.20 10.43
C ARG A 235 -39.54 -15.81 10.18
N GLY A 236 -40.54 -14.92 10.07
CA GLY A 236 -41.78 -15.16 9.34
C GLY A 236 -41.74 -14.67 7.89
N ALA A 237 -40.77 -13.85 7.47
CA ALA A 237 -40.65 -13.41 6.08
C ALA A 237 -39.22 -12.96 5.75
N GLY A 238 -38.75 -13.25 4.53
CA GLY A 238 -37.37 -13.03 4.07
C GLY A 238 -36.83 -11.61 4.28
N GLY A 239 -35.50 -11.54 4.45
CA GLY A 239 -34.70 -10.38 4.86
C GLY A 239 -35.14 -9.05 4.25
N LYS A 240 -36.01 -8.36 4.97
CA LYS A 240 -36.36 -6.96 4.76
C LYS A 240 -35.67 -6.17 5.86
N THR A 241 -34.82 -5.22 5.49
CA THR A 241 -34.43 -4.15 6.40
C THR A 241 -35.72 -3.43 6.80
N VAL A 242 -35.93 -3.26 8.09
CA VAL A 242 -37.18 -2.74 8.64
C VAL A 242 -36.93 -1.31 9.10
N CYS A 243 -37.90 -0.43 8.88
CA CYS A 243 -37.84 0.94 9.40
C CYS A 243 -37.85 0.91 10.93
N GLU A 244 -36.88 1.55 11.57
CA GLU A 244 -36.77 1.59 13.05
C GLU A 244 -37.97 2.27 13.70
N GLN A 245 -38.56 3.27 13.04
CA GLN A 245 -39.69 4.04 13.55
C GLN A 245 -41.03 3.34 13.32
N HIS A 246 -41.21 2.73 12.14
CA HIS A 246 -42.53 2.23 11.71
C HIS A 246 -42.65 0.71 11.73
N ARG A 247 -41.54 -0.01 11.94
CA ARG A 247 -41.47 -1.47 11.85
C ARG A 247 -42.03 -2.05 10.55
N GLU A 248 -42.07 -1.23 9.51
CA GLU A 248 -42.47 -1.57 8.15
C GLU A 248 -41.25 -1.84 7.27
N ALA A 249 -41.43 -2.66 6.25
CA ALA A 249 -40.36 -3.02 5.32
C ALA A 249 -39.86 -1.79 4.54
N LEU A 250 -38.54 -1.59 4.53
CA LEU A 250 -37.90 -0.59 3.68
C LEU A 250 -37.88 -1.12 2.24
N ASN A 251 -38.82 -0.65 1.41
CA ASN A 251 -38.96 -1.07 0.01
C ASN A 251 -38.79 0.09 -0.99
N LEU A 252 -38.63 1.31 -0.50
CA LEU A 252 -38.49 2.52 -1.31
C LEU A 252 -37.13 3.18 -1.07
N PHE A 253 -36.59 3.82 -2.09
CA PHE A 253 -35.36 4.61 -2.05
C PHE A 253 -35.68 6.06 -2.41
N CYS A 254 -35.34 7.00 -1.54
CA CYS A 254 -35.44 8.42 -1.84
C CYS A 254 -34.21 8.88 -2.61
N GLU A 255 -34.40 9.41 -3.82
CA GLU A 255 -33.29 9.87 -4.66
C GLU A 255 -32.66 11.17 -4.13
N THR A 256 -33.44 12.01 -3.46
CA THR A 256 -32.97 13.30 -2.91
C THR A 256 -32.11 13.10 -1.67
N ASP A 257 -32.59 12.30 -0.72
CA ASP A 257 -31.93 12.11 0.58
C ASP A 257 -30.98 10.91 0.60
N GLN A 258 -31.01 10.06 -0.44
CA GLN A 258 -30.17 8.87 -0.57
C GLN A 258 -30.37 7.87 0.58
N VAL A 259 -31.61 7.72 1.05
CA VAL A 259 -31.98 6.81 2.16
C VAL A 259 -33.04 5.80 1.74
N LEU A 260 -32.99 4.63 2.38
CA LEU A 260 -34.03 3.60 2.29
C LEU A 260 -35.17 3.93 3.26
N MET A 261 -36.40 3.85 2.78
CA MET A 261 -37.60 4.22 3.52
C MET A 261 -38.74 3.23 3.32
N CYS A 262 -39.64 3.16 4.30
CA CYS A 262 -40.87 2.40 4.19
C CYS A 262 -41.99 3.26 3.57
N VAL A 263 -43.11 2.62 3.22
CA VAL A 263 -44.28 3.30 2.63
C VAL A 263 -44.85 4.40 3.53
N ILE A 264 -44.77 4.23 4.85
CA ILE A 264 -45.24 5.22 5.82
C ILE A 264 -44.31 6.45 5.86
N CYS A 265 -42.99 6.24 5.76
CA CYS A 265 -42.03 7.35 5.63
C CYS A 265 -42.25 8.14 4.34
N TRP A 266 -42.65 7.49 3.25
CA TRP A 266 -42.94 8.15 1.98
C TRP A 266 -44.17 9.04 2.03
N GLU A 267 -45.22 8.60 2.71
CA GLU A 267 -46.44 9.39 2.91
C GLU A 267 -46.28 10.50 3.96
N SER A 268 -45.16 10.50 4.71
CA SER A 268 -44.86 11.55 5.67
C SER A 268 -44.56 12.89 4.97
N ARG A 269 -44.89 14.01 5.63
CA ARG A 269 -44.57 15.36 5.14
C ARG A 269 -43.08 15.57 4.86
N ALA A 270 -42.19 14.75 5.43
CA ALA A 270 -40.75 14.85 5.25
C ALA A 270 -40.27 14.38 3.87
N HIS A 271 -40.96 13.41 3.24
CA HIS A 271 -40.52 12.82 1.97
C HIS A 271 -41.61 12.82 0.87
N GLN A 272 -42.81 13.32 1.15
CA GLN A 272 -43.93 13.40 0.20
C GLN A 272 -43.58 14.11 -1.12
N ALA A 273 -42.64 15.07 -1.08
CA ALA A 273 -42.22 15.85 -2.24
C ALA A 273 -40.96 15.30 -2.94
N HIS A 274 -40.31 14.27 -2.41
CA HIS A 274 -39.07 13.74 -2.96
C HIS A 274 -39.35 12.58 -3.94
N PRO A 275 -38.68 12.54 -5.11
CA PRO A 275 -38.74 11.40 -5.99
C PRO A 275 -38.23 10.15 -5.28
N ALA A 276 -39.07 9.11 -5.29
CA ALA A 276 -38.76 7.83 -4.69
C ALA A 276 -39.09 6.70 -5.67
N ALA A 277 -38.21 5.71 -5.73
CA ALA A 277 -38.36 4.52 -6.57
C ALA A 277 -38.28 3.25 -5.72
N PRO A 278 -38.90 2.14 -6.16
CA PRO A 278 -38.67 0.83 -5.55
C PRO A 278 -37.18 0.49 -5.53
N ILE A 279 -36.71 -0.12 -4.44
CA ILE A 279 -35.28 -0.43 -4.25
C ILE A 279 -34.71 -1.25 -5.41
N GLN A 280 -35.51 -2.16 -5.99
CA GLN A 280 -35.08 -2.96 -7.12
C GLN A 280 -34.78 -2.11 -8.37
N GLU A 281 -35.63 -1.12 -8.64
CA GLU A 281 -35.46 -0.21 -9.79
C GLU A 281 -34.28 0.75 -9.55
N ALA A 282 -34.18 1.33 -8.37
CA ALA A 282 -33.06 2.20 -7.99
C ALA A 282 -31.71 1.45 -8.03
N ALA A 283 -31.69 0.20 -7.55
CA ALA A 283 -30.50 -0.65 -7.60
C ALA A 283 -30.09 -0.97 -9.05
N GLN A 284 -31.07 -1.21 -9.93
CA GLN A 284 -30.81 -1.47 -11.34
C GLN A 284 -30.26 -0.22 -12.06
N GLN A 285 -30.81 0.95 -11.80
CA GLN A 285 -30.28 2.21 -12.35
C GLN A 285 -28.86 2.51 -11.84
N CYS A 286 -28.61 2.33 -10.54
CA CYS A 286 -27.28 2.51 -9.95
C CYS A 286 -26.26 1.54 -10.59
N LYS A 287 -26.66 0.28 -10.81
CA LYS A 287 -25.84 -0.71 -11.50
C LYS A 287 -25.47 -0.27 -12.92
N GLU A 288 -26.42 0.26 -13.69
CA GLU A 288 -26.16 0.76 -15.05
C GLU A 288 -25.25 1.98 -15.07
N GLN A 289 -25.42 2.91 -14.13
CA GLN A 289 -24.53 4.07 -13.96
C GLN A 289 -23.10 3.63 -13.64
N ILE A 290 -22.92 2.73 -12.67
CA ILE A 290 -21.60 2.18 -12.29
C ILE A 290 -20.97 1.45 -13.47
N GLN A 291 -21.73 0.64 -14.20
CA GLN A 291 -21.24 -0.07 -15.39
C GLN A 291 -20.75 0.92 -16.45
N THR A 292 -21.48 2.02 -16.67
CA THR A 292 -21.10 3.04 -17.64
C THR A 292 -19.79 3.74 -17.24
N GLN A 293 -19.67 4.14 -15.98
CA GLN A 293 -18.44 4.76 -15.45
C GLN A 293 -17.24 3.80 -15.52
N LEU A 294 -17.44 2.52 -15.19
CA LEU A 294 -16.40 1.51 -15.29
C LEU A 294 -15.93 1.31 -16.75
N GLN A 295 -16.82 1.38 -17.73
CA GLN A 295 -16.44 1.29 -19.13
C GLN A 295 -15.63 2.51 -19.59
N LEU A 296 -15.96 3.71 -19.12
CA LEU A 296 -15.20 4.92 -19.40
C LEU A 296 -13.77 4.83 -18.82
N LEU A 297 -13.65 4.47 -17.55
CA LEU A 297 -12.35 4.31 -16.88
C LEU A 297 -11.48 3.22 -17.53
N ARG A 298 -12.08 2.15 -18.05
CA ARG A 298 -11.35 1.13 -18.81
C ARG A 298 -10.75 1.69 -20.10
N ARG A 299 -11.52 2.48 -20.85
CA ARG A 299 -11.04 3.12 -22.09
C ARG A 299 -9.93 4.14 -21.82
N GLU A 300 -10.07 4.94 -20.76
CA GLU A 300 -9.03 5.89 -20.35
C GLU A 300 -7.73 5.18 -19.98
N ARG A 301 -7.82 4.08 -19.21
CA ARG A 301 -6.66 3.25 -18.90
C ARG A 301 -6.00 2.74 -20.18
N GLU A 302 -6.74 2.11 -21.08
CA GLU A 302 -6.20 1.60 -22.35
C GLU A 302 -5.50 2.70 -23.17
N GLY A 303 -6.07 3.92 -23.20
CA GLY A 303 -5.44 5.08 -23.84
C GLY A 303 -4.10 5.48 -23.22
N LEU A 304 -4.01 5.51 -21.88
CA LEU A 304 -2.75 5.80 -21.17
C LEU A 304 -1.70 4.71 -21.39
N GLU A 305 -2.11 3.44 -21.48
CA GLU A 305 -1.20 2.33 -21.75
C GLU A 305 -0.65 2.39 -23.18
N ALA A 306 -1.46 2.78 -24.15
CA ALA A 306 -1.02 2.99 -25.54
C ALA A 306 -0.02 4.15 -25.66
N LEU A 307 -0.25 5.26 -24.96
CA LEU A 307 0.69 6.39 -24.89
C LEU A 307 2.04 5.96 -24.30
N ARG A 308 2.03 5.26 -23.17
CA ARG A 308 3.23 4.71 -22.52
C ARG A 308 4.01 3.74 -23.42
N GLY A 309 3.30 2.92 -24.20
CA GLY A 309 3.91 2.04 -25.21
C GLY A 309 4.61 2.81 -26.32
N SER A 310 3.98 3.88 -26.82
CA SER A 310 4.55 4.73 -27.88
C SER A 310 5.78 5.54 -27.42
N GLU A 311 5.81 5.97 -26.15
CA GLU A 311 6.97 6.64 -25.56
C GLU A 311 8.15 5.68 -25.36
N SER A 312 7.87 4.44 -24.99
CA SER A 312 8.88 3.38 -24.82
C SER A 312 9.53 2.98 -26.15
N GLN A 313 8.75 2.94 -27.25
CA GLN A 313 9.29 2.70 -28.60
C GLN A 313 10.17 3.85 -29.11
N LYS A 314 9.75 5.10 -28.90
CA LYS A 314 10.58 6.27 -29.24
C LYS A 314 11.90 6.27 -28.49
N HIS A 315 11.91 5.85 -27.21
CA HIS A 315 13.13 5.80 -26.41
C HIS A 315 14.12 4.68 -26.86
N GLN A 316 13.65 3.65 -27.56
CA GLN A 316 14.50 2.60 -28.16
C GLN A 316 15.12 3.02 -29.51
N GLU A 317 14.43 3.84 -30.31
CA GLU A 317 14.98 4.36 -31.59
C GLU A 317 16.19 5.30 -31.38
N TYR A 318 16.25 6.03 -30.26
CA TYR A 318 17.40 6.89 -29.93
C TYR A 318 18.62 6.14 -29.33
N GLN A 319 18.55 4.82 -29.13
CA GLN A 319 19.64 4.01 -28.54
C GLN A 319 20.39 3.10 -29.53
N LEU A 320 20.11 3.18 -30.84
CA LEU A 320 20.87 2.41 -31.84
C LEU A 320 22.19 3.14 -32.19
N PRO A 321 23.36 2.51 -32.03
CA PRO A 321 24.65 3.13 -32.33
C PRO A 321 24.90 3.19 -33.85
N ARG A 322 25.44 4.33 -34.30
CA ARG A 322 26.03 4.54 -35.64
C ARG A 322 27.43 3.92 -35.72
#